data_AF-A0A7C4BBV9-F1
#
_entry.id   AF-A0A7C4BBV9-F1
#
_cell.length_a   1.000
_cell.length_b   1.000
_cell.length_c   1.000
_cell.angle_alpha   90.00
_cell.angle_beta   90.00
_cell.angle_gamma   90.00
#
_symmetry.space_group_name_H-M   'P 1'
#
loop_
_entity.id
_entity.type
_entity.pdbx_description
1 polymer ?
#
loop_
_entity_poly.entity_id
_entity_poly.type
_entity_poly.pdbx_seq_one_letter_code
_entity_poly.pdbx_strand_id
1 'polypeptide(L)' 'MWKCIRCGSEAHEVLRFSLPEEMPMALAVAVPKNTRNELAKLFKIYHQVEVYICKNCGYSEVRFVKRV' A
#
# COMPACT_ATOMS: atom_id res chain seq x y z
N MET A 1 5.70 -9.66 -13.99
CA MET A 1 5.23 -10.81 -13.19
C MET A 1 5.95 -10.79 -11.84
N TRP A 2 5.25 -10.91 -10.71
CA TRP A 2 5.88 -10.90 -9.39
C TRP A 2 6.55 -12.26 -9.09
N LYS A 3 7.70 -12.24 -8.41
CA LYS A 3 8.43 -13.44 -8.00
C LYS A 3 8.92 -13.28 -6.56
N CYS A 4 8.68 -14.29 -5.73
CA CYS A 4 9.08 -14.26 -4.33
C CYS A 4 10.60 -14.20 -4.19
N ILE A 5 11.12 -13.15 -3.55
CA ILE A 5 12.57 -12.97 -3.35
C ILE A 5 13.20 -14.05 -2.45
N ARG A 6 12.39 -14.74 -1.63
CA ARG A 6 12.88 -15.77 -0.70
C ARG A 6 12.97 -17.16 -1.30
N CYS A 7 11.95 -17.60 -2.06
CA CYS A 7 11.86 -18.97 -2.56
C CYS A 7 11.76 -19.07 -4.08
N GLY A 8 11.76 -17.94 -4.80
CA GLY A 8 11.64 -17.90 -6.26
C GLY A 8 10.26 -18.30 -6.79
N SER A 9 9.29 -18.65 -5.95
CA SER A 9 7.93 -18.98 -6.39
C SER A 9 7.23 -17.77 -7.03
N GLU A 10 6.49 -18.03 -8.10
CA GLU A 10 5.59 -17.06 -8.74
C GLU A 10 4.14 -17.22 -8.24
N ALA A 11 3.85 -18.26 -7.47
CA ALA A 11 2.52 -18.47 -6.89
C ALA A 11 2.29 -17.50 -5.73
N HIS A 12 1.32 -16.60 -5.90
CA HIS A 12 1.01 -15.56 -4.93
C HIS A 12 -0.48 -15.24 -4.86
N GLU A 13 -0.85 -14.57 -3.78
CA GLU A 13 -2.11 -13.86 -3.62
C GLU A 13 -1.84 -12.35 -3.55
N VAL A 14 -2.78 -11.52 -3.99
CA VAL A 14 -2.65 -10.05 -3.92
C VAL A 14 -3.87 -9.48 -3.21
N LEU A 15 -3.63 -8.82 -2.07
CA LEU A 15 -4.64 -7.98 -1.42
C LEU A 15 -4.48 -6.54 -1.92
N ARG A 16 -5.60 -5.89 -2.24
CA ARG A 16 -5.62 -4.53 -2.79
C ARG A 16 -6.44 -3.62 -1.89
N PHE A 17 -5.85 -2.50 -1.50
CA PHE A 17 -6.49 -1.48 -0.68
C PHE A 17 -6.45 -0.15 -1.42
N SER A 18 -7.61 0.41 -1.72
CA SER A 18 -7.71 1.74 -2.29
C SER A 18 -7.36 2.79 -1.23
N LEU A 19 -6.51 3.74 -1.60
CA LEU A 19 -6.24 4.93 -0.81
C LEU A 19 -7.20 6.04 -1.22
N PRO A 20 -7.70 6.83 -0.26
CA PRO A 20 -8.59 7.95 -0.57
C PRO A 20 -7.84 9.00 -1.40
N GLU A 21 -8.58 9.76 -2.20
CA GLU A 21 -8.02 10.84 -3.03
C GLU A 21 -7.57 12.04 -2.19
N GLU A 22 -8.33 12.30 -1.13
CA GLU A 22 -8.07 13.35 -0.18
C GLU A 22 -7.99 12.78 1.23
N MET A 23 -7.35 13.52 2.13
CA MET A 23 -7.29 13.14 3.54
C MET A 23 -8.70 13.10 4.13
N PRO A 24 -9.20 11.94 4.60
CA PRO A 24 -10.50 11.87 5.24
C PRO A 24 -10.51 12.73 6.51
N MET A 25 -11.58 13.48 6.73
CA MET A 25 -11.68 14.39 7.89
C MET A 25 -11.49 13.66 9.23
N ALA A 26 -12.03 12.44 9.36
CA ALA A 26 -11.83 11.61 10.55
C ALA A 26 -10.34 11.34 10.82
N LEU A 27 -9.57 11.04 9.77
CA LEU A 27 -8.13 10.82 9.88
C LEU A 27 -7.39 12.13 10.18
N ALA A 28 -7.82 13.23 9.55
CA ALA A 28 -7.24 14.56 9.72
C ALA A 28 -7.37 15.10 11.16
N VAL A 29 -8.40 14.67 11.90
CA VAL A 29 -8.62 15.03 13.32
C VAL A 29 -7.83 14.08 14.24
N ALA A 30 -7.69 12.81 13.88
CA ALA A 30 -7.08 11.79 14.73
C ALA A 30 -5.54 11.83 14.77
N VAL A 31 -4.89 12.46 13.79
CA VAL A 31 -3.41 12.47 13.68
C VAL A 31 -2.81 13.87 13.87
N PRO A 32 -1.60 13.97 14.45
CA PRO A 32 -0.90 15.26 14.58
C PRO A 32 -0.76 15.98 13.23
N LYS A 33 -0.78 17.33 13.26
CA LYS A 33 -0.77 18.18 12.06
C LYS A 33 0.38 17.85 11.08
N ASN A 34 1.57 17.54 11.59
CA ASN A 34 2.72 17.19 10.74
C ASN A 34 2.50 15.84 10.02
N THR A 35 2.05 14.82 10.75
CA THR A 35 1.69 13.50 10.20
C THR A 35 0.57 13.61 9.18
N ARG A 36 -0.43 14.46 9.45
CA ARG A 36 -1.52 14.74 8.53
C ARG A 36 -1.00 15.27 7.19
N ASN A 37 -0.09 16.23 7.21
CA ASN A 37 0.45 16.81 5.98
C ASN A 37 1.23 15.78 5.16
N GLU A 38 2.01 14.91 5.81
CA GLU A 38 2.75 13.86 5.11
C GLU A 38 1.82 12.79 4.52
N LEU A 39 0.81 12.33 5.26
CA LEU A 39 -0.20 11.40 4.76
C LEU A 39 -0.98 12.01 3.58
N ALA A 40 -1.32 13.30 3.64
CA ALA A 40 -2.01 13.98 2.55
C ALA A 40 -1.15 14.04 1.27
N LYS A 41 0.17 14.22 1.40
CA LYS A 41 1.09 14.11 0.26
C LYS A 41 1.10 12.69 -0.32
N LEU A 42 1.12 11.67 0.54
CA LEU A 42 1.11 10.27 0.10
C LEU A 42 -0.17 9.92 -0.67
N PHE A 43 -1.35 10.37 -0.21
CA PHE A 43 -2.63 10.12 -0.90
C PHE A 43 -2.75 10.82 -2.25
N LYS A 44 -2.05 11.96 -2.44
CA LYS A 44 -1.93 12.62 -3.75
C LYS A 44 -1.02 11.87 -4.71
N ILE A 45 -0.03 11.14 -4.21
CA ILE A 45 0.94 10.41 -5.04
C ILE A 45 0.43 9.01 -5.36
N TYR A 46 -0.17 8.33 -4.39
CA TYR A 46 -0.55 6.92 -4.47
C TYR A 46 -2.07 6.76 -4.33
N HIS A 47 -2.66 5.86 -5.13
CA HIS A 47 -4.09 5.55 -5.05
C HIS A 47 -4.38 4.14 -4.53
N GLN A 48 -3.35 3.29 -4.41
CA GLN A 48 -3.55 1.91 -4.02
C GLN A 48 -2.33 1.36 -3.30
N VAL A 49 -2.58 0.52 -2.30
CA VAL A 49 -1.59 -0.35 -1.66
C VAL A 49 -1.88 -1.79 -2.07
N GLU A 50 -0.87 -2.49 -2.55
CA GLU A 50 -0.95 -3.90 -2.90
C GLU A 50 -0.05 -4.71 -1.95
N VAL A 51 -0.58 -5.79 -1.40
CA VAL A 51 0.17 -6.73 -0.57
C VAL A 51 0.26 -8.06 -1.31
N TYR A 52 1.45 -8.39 -1.77
CA TYR A 52 1.76 -9.64 -2.48
C TYR A 52 2.19 -10.67 -1.45
N ILE A 53 1.47 -11.79 -1.35
CA ILE A 53 1.73 -12.85 -0.37
C ILE A 53 2.14 -14.12 -1.11
N CYS A 54 3.34 -14.62 -0.84
CA CYS A 54 3.81 -15.88 -1.41
C CYS A 54 2.99 -17.06 -0.86
N LYS A 55 2.34 -17.83 -1.74
CA LYS A 55 1.60 -19.03 -1.33
C LYS A 55 2.49 -20.18 -0.83
N ASN A 56 3.79 -20.14 -1.15
CA ASN A 56 4.73 -21.20 -0.77
C ASN A 56 5.36 -20.98 0.61
N CYS A 57 5.88 -19.78 0.88
CA CYS A 57 6.63 -19.49 2.11
C CYS A 57 6.04 -18.37 2.98
N GLY A 58 4.90 -17.79 2.59
CA GLY A 58 4.23 -16.72 3.34
C GLY A 58 4.94 -15.37 3.33
N TYR A 59 6.04 -15.22 2.57
CA TYR A 59 6.69 -13.91 2.41
C TYR A 59 5.73 -12.88 1.80
N SER A 60 5.64 -11.71 2.42
CA SER A 60 4.79 -10.62 1.99
C SER A 60 5.58 -9.39 1.54
N GLU A 61 5.22 -8.83 0.39
CA GLU A 61 5.78 -7.58 -0.15
C GLU A 61 4.69 -6.53 -0.30
N VAL A 62 4.92 -5.32 0.23
CA VAL A 62 3.99 -4.19 0.13
C VAL A 62 4.44 -3.25 -1.00
N ARG A 63 3.53 -2.92 -1.91
CA ARG A 63 3.76 -1.99 -3.02
C ARG A 63 2.75 -0.85 -2.99
N PHE A 64 3.23 0.36 -3.26
CA PHE A 64 2.40 1.54 -3.44
C PHE A 64 2.27 1.86 -4.93
N VAL A 65 1.03 1.95 -5.43
CA VAL A 65 0.73 2.23 -6.84
C VAL A 65 0.46 3.72 -7.02
N LYS A 66 1.25 4.37 -7.88
CA LYS A 66 1.16 5.81 -8.15
C LYS A 66 -0.08 6.14 -8.97
N ARG A 67 -0.70 7.30 -8.71
CA ARG A 67 -1.68 7.93 -9.62
C ARG A 67 -0.95 8.30 -10.93
N VAL A 68 -1.55 7.95 -12.07
CA VAL A 68 -1.04 8.27 -13.42
C VAL A 68 -1.46 9.67 -13.80
#